data_AF-A0ABD1Q639-F1
#
_entry.id   AF-A0ABD1Q639-F1
#
_cell.length_a   1.000
_cell.length_b   1.000
_cell.length_c   1.000
_cell.angle_alpha   90.00
_cell.angle_beta   90.00
_cell.angle_gamma   90.00
#
_symmetry.space_group_name_H-M   'P 1'
#
loop_
_entity.id
_entity.type
_entity.pdbx_description
1 polymer ?
#
loop_
_entity_poly.entity_id
_entity_poly.type
_entity_poly.pdbx_seq_one_letter_code
_entity_poly.pdbx_strand_id
1 'polypeptide(L)'
;MSVTLRDVGALVNLPPLGDTVSPALLISSVAPKFDKKYNDSYSGMQELYNNSGNDPTHAEHVAFLQVWLCRYVLCVPSLKPSMAYLPNAHELALGRSLNLCSLFLATFYRGMAYL
;
A
#
# COMPACT_ATOMS: atom_id res chain seq x y z
N MET A 1 -23.85 15.78 8.44
CA MET A 1 -22.54 16.42 8.65
C MET A 1 -21.58 15.85 7.63
N SER A 2 -20.90 16.68 6.84
CA SER A 2 -19.94 16.22 5.83
C SER A 2 -18.54 16.30 6.42
N VAL A 3 -17.82 15.18 6.42
CA VAL A 3 -16.43 15.13 6.87
C VAL A 3 -15.55 15.82 5.83
N THR A 4 -14.83 16.86 6.25
CA THR A 4 -13.94 17.61 5.34
C THR A 4 -12.54 17.00 5.32
N LEU A 5 -11.80 17.31 4.26
CA LEU A 5 -10.39 16.94 4.08
C LEU A 5 -9.50 17.38 5.27
N ARG A 6 -9.87 18.50 5.91
CA ARG A 6 -9.18 19.04 7.09
C ARG A 6 -9.49 18.21 8.35
N ASP A 7 -10.70 17.69 8.48
CA ASP A 7 -11.10 16.84 9.61
C ASP A 7 -10.38 15.49 9.55
N VAL A 8 -10.26 14.90 8.36
CA VAL A 8 -9.47 13.68 8.15
C VAL A 8 -8.01 13.93 8.47
N GLY A 9 -7.40 14.99 7.92
CA GLY A 9 -6.01 15.34 8.21
C GLY A 9 -5.73 15.55 9.70
N ALA A 10 -6.67 16.14 10.43
CA ALA A 10 -6.58 16.32 11.89
C ALA A 10 -6.68 14.99 12.66
N LEU A 11 -7.50 14.04 12.18
CA LEU A 11 -7.65 12.72 12.81
C LEU A 11 -6.41 11.82 12.62
N VAL A 12 -5.81 11.83 11.43
CA VAL A 12 -4.65 11.00 11.11
C VAL A 12 -3.30 11.69 11.33
N ASN A 13 -3.28 12.96 11.74
CA ASN A 13 -2.06 13.77 11.89
C ASN A 13 -1.18 13.75 10.62
N LEU A 14 -1.83 13.68 9.46
CA LEU A 14 -1.19 13.45 8.17
C LEU A 14 -1.56 14.63 7.25
N PRO A 15 -0.58 15.43 6.78
CA PRO A 15 -0.85 16.64 6.02
C PRO A 15 -1.54 16.29 4.68
N PRO A 16 -2.70 16.90 4.36
CA PRO A 16 -3.46 16.55 3.16
C PRO A 16 -2.75 16.96 1.86
N LEU A 17 -1.84 17.94 1.93
CA LEU A 17 -0.94 18.34 0.85
C LEU A 17 0.50 18.18 1.35
N GLY A 18 1.16 17.09 0.98
CA GLY A 18 2.62 16.97 1.06
C GLY A 18 3.23 17.07 -0.34
N ASP A 19 4.44 17.64 -0.44
CA ASP A 19 5.30 17.75 -1.64
C ASP A 19 5.75 16.38 -2.23
N THR A 20 5.03 15.31 -1.93
CA THR A 20 5.47 13.93 -2.13
C THR A 20 4.87 13.32 -3.38
N VAL A 21 5.67 12.44 -4.02
CA VAL A 21 5.36 11.77 -5.28
C VAL A 21 3.97 11.14 -5.20
N SER A 22 3.09 11.50 -6.14
CA SER A 22 1.73 10.98 -6.17
C SER A 22 1.80 9.47 -6.43
N PRO A 23 1.21 8.63 -5.56
CA PRO A 23 1.23 7.18 -5.75
C PRO A 23 0.51 6.70 -7.03
N ALA A 24 -0.32 7.56 -7.64
CA ALA A 24 -0.92 7.35 -8.96
C ALA A 24 0.10 7.43 -10.13
N LEU A 25 1.24 8.09 -9.94
CA LEU A 25 2.30 8.24 -10.95
C LEU A 25 3.33 7.10 -10.89
N LEU A 26 3.32 6.27 -9.85
CA LEU A 26 4.33 5.23 -9.60
C LEU A 26 4.15 3.95 -10.42
N ILE A 27 3.57 4.04 -11.61
CA ILE A 27 3.32 2.89 -12.48
C ILE A 27 4.64 2.26 -13.01
N SER A 28 5.78 2.93 -12.84
CA SER A 28 7.01 2.63 -13.61
C SER A 28 8.27 2.31 -12.80
N SER A 29 8.26 2.18 -11.47
CA SER A 29 9.48 1.74 -10.78
C SER A 29 9.60 0.21 -10.84
N VAL A 30 10.81 -0.26 -11.14
CA VAL A 30 11.16 -1.67 -11.40
C VAL A 30 10.88 -2.50 -10.15
N ALA A 31 9.63 -2.89 -9.95
CA ALA A 31 9.25 -3.74 -8.84
C ALA A 31 9.95 -5.11 -8.98
N PRO A 32 10.31 -5.77 -7.86
CA PRO A 32 10.94 -7.08 -7.89
C PRO A 32 10.07 -8.07 -8.67
N LYS A 33 10.69 -8.95 -9.46
CA LYS A 33 9.96 -10.03 -10.14
C LYS A 33 9.62 -11.09 -9.09
N PHE A 34 8.35 -11.18 -8.74
CA PHE A 34 7.84 -12.20 -7.84
C PHE A 34 7.39 -13.46 -8.61
N ASP A 35 7.39 -14.62 -7.94
CA ASP A 35 6.94 -15.89 -8.53
C ASP A 35 5.44 -15.85 -8.88
N LYS A 36 4.99 -16.73 -9.80
CA LYS A 36 3.57 -16.80 -10.21
C LYS A 36 2.61 -17.02 -9.03
N LYS A 37 3.03 -17.69 -7.96
CA LYS A 37 2.20 -17.92 -6.76
C LYS A 37 2.14 -16.75 -5.77
N TYR A 38 2.91 -15.69 -6.01
CA TYR A 38 3.09 -14.59 -5.07
C TYR A 38 1.79 -13.92 -4.62
N ASN A 39 0.79 -13.83 -5.51
CA ASN A 39 -0.43 -13.09 -5.25
C ASN A 39 -1.67 -13.94 -5.09
N ASP A 40 -1.53 -15.22 -4.75
CA ASP A 40 -2.69 -16.11 -4.70
C ASP A 40 -3.56 -15.92 -3.46
N SER A 41 -2.99 -15.45 -2.35
CA SER A 41 -3.68 -15.14 -1.11
C SER A 41 -2.74 -14.36 -0.19
N TYR A 42 -3.28 -13.57 0.75
CA TYR A 42 -2.46 -12.97 1.80
C TYR A 42 -1.68 -14.01 2.61
N SER A 43 -2.31 -15.13 2.97
CA SER A 43 -1.65 -16.21 3.72
C SER A 43 -0.59 -16.92 2.88
N GLY A 44 -0.85 -17.13 1.59
CA GLY A 44 0.12 -17.74 0.69
C GLY A 44 1.37 -16.86 0.47
N MET A 45 1.20 -15.54 0.45
CA MET A 45 2.33 -14.62 0.39
C MET A 45 3.14 -14.66 1.70
N GLN A 46 2.48 -14.74 2.85
CA GLN A 46 3.16 -14.90 4.13
C GLN A 46 3.96 -16.21 4.16
N GLU A 47 3.38 -17.34 3.75
CA GLU A 47 4.09 -18.62 3.73
C GLU A 47 5.32 -18.61 2.81
N LEU A 48 5.26 -17.93 1.65
CA LEU A 48 6.37 -17.85 0.70
C LEU A 48 7.53 -16.94 1.16
N TYR A 49 7.21 -15.88 1.90
CA TYR A 49 8.16 -14.82 2.29
C TYR A 49 8.42 -14.76 3.80
N ASN A 50 7.99 -15.77 4.55
CA ASN A 50 8.29 -15.95 5.97
C ASN A 50 9.49 -16.88 6.13
N ASN A 51 10.60 -16.60 5.44
CA ASN A 51 11.85 -17.32 5.70
C ASN A 51 12.46 -16.77 6.98
N SER A 52 12.76 -17.66 7.92
CA SER A 52 13.29 -17.38 9.26
C SER A 52 14.77 -16.99 9.24
N GLY A 53 15.15 -16.04 8.37
CA GLY A 53 16.44 -15.37 8.45
C GLY A 53 16.41 -14.28 9.51
N ASN A 54 17.55 -13.98 10.14
CA ASN A 54 17.63 -12.90 11.13
C ASN A 54 17.32 -11.51 10.54
N ASP A 55 17.53 -11.32 9.23
CA ASP A 55 17.22 -10.08 8.51
C ASP A 55 16.31 -10.36 7.30
N PRO A 56 15.19 -9.61 7.15
CA PRO A 56 14.31 -9.76 6.01
C PRO A 56 14.97 -9.26 4.73
N THR A 57 14.86 -10.07 3.68
CA THR A 57 15.32 -9.73 2.33
C THR A 57 14.53 -8.53 1.79
N HIS A 58 15.11 -7.74 0.89
CA HIS A 58 14.40 -6.62 0.25
C HIS A 58 13.05 -7.06 -0.38
N ALA A 59 13.00 -8.23 -1.02
CA ALA A 59 11.76 -8.78 -1.56
C ALA A 59 10.70 -9.10 -0.48
N GLU A 60 11.12 -9.60 0.69
CA GLU A 60 10.24 -9.87 1.84
C GLU A 60 9.71 -8.55 2.43
N HIS A 61 10.56 -7.52 2.50
CA HIS A 61 10.15 -6.19 2.95
C HIS A 61 9.13 -5.54 2.00
N VAL A 62 9.33 -5.65 0.69
CA VAL A 62 8.38 -5.16 -0.33
C VAL A 62 7.05 -5.93 -0.23
N ALA A 63 7.10 -7.25 -0.08
CA ALA A 63 5.91 -8.09 0.06
C ALA A 63 5.11 -7.73 1.32
N PHE A 64 5.80 -7.55 2.45
CA PHE A 64 5.20 -7.07 3.69
C PHE A 64 4.50 -5.73 3.50
N LEU A 65 5.18 -4.74 2.89
CA LEU A 65 4.61 -3.42 2.65
C LEU A 65 3.41 -3.46 1.71
N GLN A 66 3.39 -4.35 0.72
CA GLN A 66 2.25 -4.54 -0.17
C GLN A 66 1.04 -5.09 0.59
N VAL A 67 1.25 -6.10 1.45
CA VAL A 67 0.18 -6.63 2.32
C VAL A 67 -0.31 -5.56 3.27
N TRP A 68 0.61 -4.81 3.88
CA TRP A 68 0.28 -3.74 4.80
C TRP A 68 -0.60 -2.67 4.13
N LEU A 69 -0.20 -2.20 2.95
CA LEU A 69 -0.97 -1.24 2.16
C LEU A 69 -2.34 -1.77 1.77
N CYS A 70 -2.41 -2.98 1.20
CA CYS A 70 -3.67 -3.51 0.67
C CYS A 70 -4.68 -3.83 1.79
N ARG A 71 -4.20 -4.43 2.89
CA ARG A 71 -5.07 -4.97 3.94
C ARG A 71 -5.43 -3.95 5.02
N TYR A 72 -4.49 -3.09 5.42
CA TYR A 72 -4.68 -2.22 6.58
C TYR A 72 -4.82 -0.74 6.22
N VAL A 73 -4.20 -0.28 5.13
CA VAL A 73 -4.28 1.14 4.73
C VAL A 73 -5.46 1.38 3.79
N LEU A 74 -5.51 0.64 2.68
CA LEU A 74 -6.49 0.85 1.61
C LEU A 74 -7.74 -0.01 1.75
N CYS A 75 -7.71 -0.99 2.66
CA CYS A 75 -8.80 -1.92 2.92
C CYS A 75 -9.41 -2.48 1.63
N VAL A 76 -8.54 -2.92 0.71
CA VAL A 76 -8.96 -3.42 -0.59
C VAL A 76 -9.86 -4.64 -0.39
N PRO A 77 -11.10 -4.67 -0.93
CA PRO A 77 -12.06 -5.75 -0.73
C PRO A 77 -11.71 -6.98 -1.59
N SER A 78 -10.49 -7.48 -1.45
CA SER A 78 -9.95 -8.63 -2.18
C SER A 78 -9.26 -9.55 -1.18
N LEU A 79 -9.42 -10.86 -1.34
CA LEU A 79 -8.67 -11.87 -0.58
C LEU A 79 -7.20 -12.00 -1.02
N LYS A 80 -6.85 -11.36 -2.13
CA LYS A 80 -5.52 -11.34 -2.72
C LYS A 80 -4.99 -9.90 -2.72
N PRO A 81 -3.72 -9.67 -2.34
CA PRO A 81 -3.12 -8.34 -2.46
C PRO A 81 -3.23 -7.81 -3.90
N SER A 82 -3.39 -6.50 -4.08
CA SER A 82 -3.51 -5.97 -5.44
C SER A 82 -2.13 -5.68 -6.01
N MET A 83 -1.88 -6.18 -7.22
CA MET A 83 -0.64 -5.89 -7.98
C MET A 83 -0.51 -4.42 -8.35
N ALA A 84 -1.62 -3.69 -8.41
CA ALA A 84 -1.60 -2.25 -8.68
C ALA A 84 -0.84 -1.45 -7.61
N TYR A 85 -0.75 -1.97 -6.38
CA TYR A 85 -0.04 -1.31 -5.28
C TYR A 85 1.38 -1.83 -5.07
N LEU A 86 1.83 -2.81 -5.86
CA LEU A 86 3.19 -3.34 -5.75
C LEU A 86 4.28 -2.27 -5.99
N PRO A 87 4.17 -1.38 -7.00
CA PRO A 87 5.16 -0.32 -7.18
C PRO A 87 5.21 0.67 -6.01
N ASN A 88 4.06 0.94 -5.39
CA ASN A 88 3.99 1.78 -4.18
C ASN A 88 4.72 1.13 -3.00
N ALA A 89 4.52 -0.18 -2.80
CA ALA A 89 5.22 -0.94 -1.78
C ALA A 89 6.74 -0.97 -2.02
N HIS A 90 7.17 -1.05 -3.28
CA HIS A 90 8.58 -1.00 -3.65
C HIS A 90 9.22 0.35 -3.33
N GLU A 91 8.59 1.47 -3.71
CA GLU A 91 9.10 2.80 -3.37
C GLU A 91 9.15 3.06 -1.86
N LEU A 92 8.17 2.55 -1.11
CA LEU A 92 8.19 2.58 0.35
C LEU A 92 9.37 1.78 0.91
N ALA A 93 9.66 0.61 0.34
CA ALA A 93 10.80 -0.21 0.76
C ALA A 93 12.15 0.46 0.48
N LEU A 94 12.22 1.33 -0.53
CA LEU A 94 13.38 2.17 -0.84
C LEU A 94 13.48 3.43 0.04
N GLY A 95 12.51 3.66 0.93
CA GLY A 95 12.47 4.81 1.83
C GLY A 95 11.98 6.11 1.17
N ARG A 96 11.31 6.02 0.01
CA ARG A 96 10.74 7.19 -0.66
C ARG A 96 9.50 7.67 0.09
N SER A 97 9.39 8.99 0.30
CA SER A 97 8.21 9.60 0.89
C SER A 97 7.06 9.62 -0.13
N LEU A 98 6.02 8.81 0.11
CA LEU A 98 4.80 8.78 -0.71
C LEU A 98 3.65 9.53 -0.04
N ASN A 99 2.80 10.19 -0.84
CA ASN A 99 1.57 10.78 -0.31
C ASN A 99 0.49 9.71 -0.07
N LEU A 100 0.66 8.94 1.01
CA LEU A 100 -0.32 7.93 1.42
C LEU A 100 -1.65 8.56 1.84
N CYS A 101 -1.66 9.82 2.29
CA CYS A 101 -2.88 10.54 2.67
C CYS A 101 -3.82 10.66 1.49
N SER A 102 -3.31 11.11 0.34
CA SER A 102 -4.11 11.22 -0.88
C SER A 102 -4.63 9.86 -1.36
N LEU A 103 -3.81 8.80 -1.24
CA LEU A 103 -4.21 7.44 -1.59
C LEU A 103 -5.34 6.93 -0.69
N PHE A 104 -5.19 7.08 0.62
CA PHE A 104 -6.19 6.72 1.63
C PHE A 104 -7.50 7.48 1.41
N LEU A 105 -7.41 8.77 1.18
CA LEU A 105 -8.57 9.63 0.95
C LEU A 105 -9.32 9.23 -0.32
N ALA A 106 -8.61 8.92 -1.41
CA ALA A 106 -9.21 8.43 -2.64
C ALA A 106 -9.95 7.10 -2.42
N THR A 107 -9.35 6.16 -1.68
CA THR A 107 -10.03 4.90 -1.31
C THR A 107 -11.23 5.12 -0.41
N PHE A 108 -11.14 6.05 0.54
CA PHE A 108 -12.23 6.38 1.45
C PHE A 108 -13.42 7.01 0.73
N TYR A 109 -13.18 8.02 -0.12
CA TYR A 109 -14.23 8.62 -0.96
C TYR A 109 -14.87 7.59 -1.89
N ARG A 110 -14.05 6.71 -2.48
CA ARG A 110 -14.56 5.61 -3.30
C ARG A 110 -15.46 4.68 -2.49
N GLY A 111 -15.07 4.32 -1.27
CA GLY A 111 -15.88 3.50 -0.37
C GLY A 111 -17.21 4.16 0.00
N MET A 112 -17.21 5.46 0.29
CA MET A 112 -18.42 6.23 0.56
C MET A 112 -19.35 6.34 -0.66
N ALA A 113 -18.81 6.40 -1.88
CA ALA A 113 -19.62 6.51 -3.09
C ALA A 113 -20.39 5.22 -3.45
N TYR A 114 -20.04 4.08 -2.84
CA TYR A 114 -20.75 2.81 -3.02
C TYR A 114 -21.77 2.51 -1.90
N LEU A 115 -21.95 3.44 -0.96
CA LEU A 115 -23.01 3.42 0.08
C LEU A 115 -24.18 4.30 -0.37
#